data_AF-A0A315R159-F1
#
_entry.id   AF-A0A315R159-F1
#
_cell.length_a   1.000
_cell.length_b   1.000
_cell.length_c   1.000
_cell.angle_alpha   90.00
_cell.angle_beta   90.00
_cell.angle_gamma   90.00
#
_symmetry.space_group_name_H-M   'P 1'
#
loop_
_entity.id
_entity.type
_entity.pdbx_description
1 polymer ?
#
loop_
_entity_poly.entity_id
_entity_poly.type
_entity_poly.pdbx_seq_one_letter_code
_entity_poly.pdbx_strand_id
1 'polypeptide(L)'
;MYYEYFTEGNKDFVIRAKSNHNVIYKGKSLNIKKVAALYKGKYAYHYRNQNNKERKLKFSYTPIKLPALKDTELTMVIVRGHGINPTMIITNLNPNSKRLTPAVLKAYIKIWRIEEYFRFKKQKFDFENFRVRSLKKIRNLDLILSIIIGFLALFSNQKVTSSILCK
;
A
#
# COMPACT_ATOMS: atom_id res chain seq x y z
N MET A 1 0.91 -3.18 19.19
CA MET A 1 -0.42 -2.56 19.05
C MET A 1 -1.20 -2.92 17.77
N TYR A 2 -0.77 -2.64 16.52
CA TYR A 2 -1.55 -3.09 15.33
C TYR A 2 -1.27 -4.54 14.93
N TYR A 3 -0.01 -4.95 14.90
CA TYR A 3 0.36 -6.31 14.50
C TYR A 3 -0.19 -7.34 15.49
N GLU A 4 -0.09 -7.08 16.79
CA GLU A 4 -0.70 -7.91 17.86
C GLU A 4 -2.19 -8.12 17.62
N TYR A 5 -2.97 -7.05 17.42
CA TYR A 5 -4.42 -7.15 17.19
C TYR A 5 -4.80 -8.06 16.01
N PHE A 6 -4.09 -7.95 14.88
CA PHE A 6 -4.38 -8.82 13.72
C PHE A 6 -3.89 -10.26 13.91
N THR A 7 -2.78 -10.43 14.62
CA THR A 7 -2.22 -11.75 14.94
C THR A 7 -3.11 -12.50 15.94
N GLU A 8 -3.57 -11.85 17.00
CA GLU A 8 -4.49 -12.42 18.00
C GLU A 8 -5.84 -12.79 17.38
N GLY A 9 -6.36 -11.95 16.48
CA GLY A 9 -7.60 -12.22 15.76
C GLY A 9 -7.48 -13.26 14.64
N ASN A 10 -6.31 -13.83 14.41
CA ASN A 10 -5.99 -14.75 13.31
C ASN A 10 -6.47 -14.24 11.93
N LYS A 11 -6.29 -12.95 11.67
CA LYS A 11 -6.71 -12.29 10.42
C LYS A 11 -5.51 -12.05 9.51
N ASP A 12 -5.67 -12.38 8.24
CA ASP A 12 -4.69 -12.03 7.21
C ASP A 12 -4.56 -10.50 7.10
N PHE A 13 -3.32 -10.00 7.14
CA PHE A 13 -3.04 -8.58 7.02
C PHE A 13 -1.89 -8.29 6.07
N VAL A 14 -1.92 -7.10 5.45
CA VAL A 14 -0.85 -6.57 4.62
C VAL A 14 -0.66 -5.10 5.00
N ILE A 15 0.40 -4.79 5.74
CA ILE A 15 0.62 -3.46 6.32
C ILE A 15 1.94 -2.89 5.81
N ARG A 16 1.93 -1.65 5.31
CA ARG A 16 3.14 -0.92 4.96
C ARG A 16 3.93 -0.58 6.22
N ALA A 17 5.20 -0.96 6.26
CA ALA A 17 6.08 -0.62 7.36
C ALA A 17 6.76 0.73 7.14
N LYS A 18 6.83 1.54 8.20
CA LYS A 18 7.65 2.75 8.23
C LYS A 18 9.14 2.40 8.30
N SER A 19 9.98 3.33 7.85
CA SER A 19 11.41 3.09 7.74
C SER A 19 12.20 3.13 9.05
N ASN A 20 11.58 3.60 10.14
CA ASN A 20 12.19 3.69 11.46
C ASN A 20 11.97 2.43 12.32
N HIS A 21 11.23 1.43 11.84
CA HIS A 21 11.01 0.21 12.59
C HIS A 21 12.25 -0.69 12.60
N ASN A 22 12.48 -1.34 13.74
CA ASN A 22 13.43 -2.43 13.86
C ASN A 22 12.69 -3.77 13.73
N VAL A 23 13.34 -4.72 13.07
CA VAL A 23 12.87 -6.08 12.86
C VAL A 23 13.96 -7.03 13.32
N ILE A 24 13.57 -8.19 13.83
CA ILE A 24 14.49 -9.27 14.13
C ILE A 24 14.65 -10.07 12.84
N TYR A 25 15.85 -9.98 12.26
CA TYR A 25 16.21 -10.69 11.04
C TYR A 25 17.41 -11.59 11.34
N LYS A 26 17.25 -12.91 11.12
CA LYS A 26 18.26 -13.93 11.44
C LYS A 26 18.81 -13.81 12.87
N GLY A 27 17.90 -13.62 13.84
CA GLY A 27 18.22 -13.48 15.26
C GLY A 27 18.80 -12.12 15.69
N LYS A 28 19.08 -11.19 14.77
CA LYS A 28 19.61 -9.86 15.08
C LYS A 28 18.55 -8.78 14.90
N SER A 29 18.48 -7.86 15.87
CA SER A 29 17.64 -6.65 15.75
C SER A 29 18.31 -5.67 14.78
N LEU A 30 17.67 -5.41 13.65
CA LEU A 30 18.17 -4.53 12.59
C LEU A 30 17.07 -3.57 12.15
N ASN A 31 17.47 -2.37 11.73
CA ASN A 31 16.54 -1.47 11.10
C ASN A 31 16.02 -2.07 9.79
N ILE A 32 14.71 -1.93 9.56
CA ILE A 32 14.02 -2.50 8.40
C ILE A 32 14.62 -2.04 7.05
N LYS A 33 15.14 -0.81 6.96
CA LYS A 33 15.85 -0.33 5.75
C LYS A 33 17.13 -1.12 5.48
N LYS A 34 17.90 -1.45 6.53
CA LYS A 34 19.13 -2.25 6.40
C LYS A 34 18.80 -3.63 5.84
N VAL A 35 17.74 -4.25 6.36
CA VAL A 35 17.24 -5.54 5.83
C VAL A 35 16.81 -5.38 4.38
N ALA A 36 16.04 -4.33 4.05
CA ALA A 36 15.57 -4.09 2.69
C ALA A 36 16.70 -3.89 1.67
N ALA A 37 17.82 -3.27 2.09
CA ALA A 37 18.99 -3.04 1.24
C ALA A 37 19.67 -4.35 0.79
N LEU A 38 19.58 -5.43 1.57
CA LEU A 38 20.18 -6.73 1.26
C LEU A 38 19.53 -7.45 0.08
N TYR A 39 18.26 -7.16 -0.19
CA TYR A 39 17.51 -7.78 -1.27
C TYR A 39 17.48 -6.84 -2.46
N LYS A 40 17.64 -7.28 -3.71
CA LYS A 40 17.53 -6.42 -4.92
C LYS A 40 16.20 -6.57 -5.68
N GLY A 41 15.37 -7.54 -5.29
CA GLY A 41 14.14 -7.91 -6.01
C GLY A 41 14.37 -9.13 -6.89
N LYS A 42 13.98 -10.31 -6.37
CA LYS A 42 14.12 -11.62 -7.03
C LYS A 42 13.08 -11.80 -8.13
N TYR A 43 11.86 -11.34 -7.88
CA TYR A 43 10.73 -11.45 -8.79
C TYR A 43 10.48 -10.12 -9.48
N ALA A 44 9.97 -10.17 -10.71
CA ALA A 44 9.57 -9.00 -11.47
C ALA A 44 8.09 -9.08 -11.83
N TYR A 45 7.42 -7.93 -11.83
CA TYR A 45 6.04 -7.78 -12.25
C TYR A 45 5.90 -6.54 -13.12
N HIS A 46 5.18 -6.69 -14.22
CA HIS A 46 4.96 -5.65 -15.20
C HIS A 46 3.51 -5.21 -15.12
N TYR A 47 3.25 -3.91 -15.03
CA TYR A 47 1.91 -3.35 -15.08
C TYR A 47 1.88 -2.09 -15.93
N ARG A 48 0.77 -1.83 -16.61
CA ARG A 48 0.54 -0.55 -17.27
C ARG A 48 -0.05 0.43 -16.27
N ASN A 49 0.52 1.62 -16.20
CA ASN A 49 -0.05 2.71 -15.42
C ASN A 49 -1.23 3.37 -16.17
N GLN A 50 -1.88 4.36 -15.55
CA GLN A 50 -3.01 5.08 -16.15
C GLN A 50 -2.65 5.80 -17.47
N ASN A 51 -1.39 6.11 -17.70
CA ASN A 51 -0.89 6.74 -18.94
C ASN A 51 -0.49 5.69 -19.99
N ASN A 52 -0.94 4.44 -19.85
CA ASN A 52 -0.61 3.29 -20.69
C ASN A 52 0.91 2.99 -20.79
N LYS A 53 1.73 3.54 -19.88
CA LYS A 53 3.17 3.29 -19.81
C LYS A 53 3.41 2.04 -18.98
N GLU A 54 4.21 1.14 -19.52
CA GLU A 54 4.66 -0.03 -18.80
C GLU A 54 5.59 0.35 -17.65
N ARG A 55 5.35 -0.24 -16.49
CA ARG A 55 6.13 -0.05 -15.28
C ARG A 55 6.55 -1.42 -14.76
N LYS A 56 7.84 -1.55 -14.46
CA LYS A 56 8.43 -2.75 -13.90
C LYS A 56 8.59 -2.60 -12.39
N LEU A 57 7.96 -3.48 -11.64
CA LEU A 57 8.18 -3.67 -10.21
C LEU A 57 9.11 -4.86 -10.01
N LYS A 58 10.01 -4.75 -9.04
CA LYS A 58 10.79 -5.87 -8.55
C LYS A 58 10.47 -6.10 -7.08
N PHE A 59 10.30 -7.33 -6.66
CA PHE A 59 10.05 -7.62 -5.25
C PHE A 59 10.79 -8.85 -4.74
N SER A 60 11.00 -8.86 -3.44
CA SER A 60 11.63 -9.94 -2.68
C SER A 60 10.86 -10.18 -1.39
N TYR A 61 10.96 -11.40 -0.89
CA TYR A 61 10.35 -11.83 0.37
C TYR A 61 11.45 -12.26 1.33
N THR A 62 11.24 -12.01 2.61
CA THR A 62 12.11 -12.53 3.65
C THR A 62 11.34 -12.74 4.96
N PRO A 63 11.52 -13.86 5.65
CA PRO A 63 10.97 -14.04 6.98
C PRO A 63 11.64 -13.08 7.97
N ILE A 64 10.83 -12.47 8.82
CA ILE A 64 11.25 -11.60 9.90
C ILE A 64 10.41 -11.88 11.14
N LYS A 65 10.90 -11.45 12.29
CA LYS A 65 10.11 -11.34 13.51
C LYS A 65 10.04 -9.88 13.94
N LEU A 66 8.97 -9.50 14.64
CA LEU A 66 8.89 -8.17 15.23
C LEU A 66 9.39 -8.21 16.68
N PRO A 67 10.07 -7.17 17.18
CA PRO A 67 10.48 -7.15 18.59
C PRO A 67 9.32 -7.30 19.58
N ALA A 68 8.12 -6.83 19.20
CA ALA A 68 6.89 -6.96 19.96
C ALA A 68 6.19 -8.33 19.77
N LEU A 69 6.52 -9.08 18.72
CA LEU A 69 5.95 -10.40 18.40
C LEU A 69 7.09 -11.37 18.09
N LYS A 70 7.77 -11.83 19.13
CA LYS A 70 8.97 -12.69 18.99
C LYS A 70 8.62 -14.13 18.60
N ASP A 71 7.42 -14.58 18.96
CA ASP A 71 6.97 -15.96 18.73
C ASP A 71 6.30 -16.13 17.36
N THR A 72 5.92 -15.03 16.72
CA THR A 72 5.27 -15.05 15.40
C THR A 72 6.28 -14.73 14.31
N GLU A 73 6.49 -15.67 13.39
CA GLU A 73 7.20 -15.39 12.14
C GLU A 73 6.27 -14.66 11.16
N LEU A 74 6.76 -13.56 10.60
CA LEU A 74 6.06 -12.74 9.63
C LEU A 74 6.88 -12.64 8.35
N THR A 75 6.22 -12.31 7.25
CA THR A 75 6.86 -12.09 5.96
C THR A 75 7.04 -10.59 5.72
N MET A 76 8.29 -10.17 5.51
CA MET A 76 8.60 -8.86 4.97
C MET A 76 8.70 -8.94 3.45
N VAL A 77 8.00 -8.03 2.78
CA VAL A 77 8.02 -7.86 1.34
C VAL A 77 8.67 -6.54 0.99
N ILE A 78 9.67 -6.60 0.12
CA ILE A 78 10.44 -5.44 -0.33
C ILE A 78 10.08 -5.19 -1.78
N VAL A 79 9.38 -4.08 -2.05
CA VAL A 79 8.94 -3.69 -3.39
C VAL A 79 9.80 -2.53 -3.88
N ARG A 80 10.37 -2.68 -5.09
CA ARG A 80 11.15 -1.69 -5.83
C ARG A 80 10.52 -1.43 -7.19
N GLY A 81 10.87 -0.29 -7.80
CA GLY A 81 10.41 0.10 -9.13
C GLY A 81 9.60 1.39 -9.19
N HIS A 82 9.32 2.00 -8.03
CA HIS A 82 8.74 3.34 -7.95
C HIS A 82 9.51 4.17 -6.91
N GLY A 83 10.09 5.29 -7.36
CA GLY A 83 10.95 6.15 -6.53
C GLY A 83 12.30 5.53 -6.19
N ILE A 84 13.08 6.26 -5.38
CA ILE A 84 14.44 5.90 -4.97
C ILE A 84 14.42 4.85 -3.85
N ASN A 85 13.47 4.97 -2.92
CA ASN A 85 13.40 4.13 -1.73
C ASN A 85 12.44 2.94 -1.92
N PRO A 86 12.83 1.73 -1.49
CA PRO A 86 11.93 0.57 -1.55
C PRO A 86 10.74 0.75 -0.60
N THR A 87 9.57 0.29 -1.03
CA THR A 87 8.40 0.16 -0.16
C THR A 87 8.47 -1.16 0.59
N MET A 88 8.33 -1.10 1.91
CA MET A 88 8.40 -2.26 2.79
C MET A 88 6.99 -2.59 3.28
N ILE A 89 6.62 -3.86 3.21
CA ILE A 89 5.32 -4.37 3.62
C ILE A 89 5.56 -5.55 4.57
N ILE A 90 4.77 -5.65 5.63
CA ILE A 90 4.79 -6.76 6.58
C ILE A 90 3.43 -7.45 6.53
N THR A 91 3.45 -8.77 6.48
CA THR A 91 2.26 -9.62 6.38
C THR A 91 2.47 -10.93 7.14
N ASN A 92 1.40 -11.53 7.66
CA ASN A 92 1.39 -12.89 8.20
C ASN A 92 1.18 -13.97 7.10
N LEU A 93 1.00 -13.57 5.84
CA LEU A 93 0.89 -14.51 4.73
C LEU A 93 2.20 -15.26 4.50
N ASN A 94 2.09 -16.57 4.27
CA ASN A 94 3.25 -17.44 4.04
C ASN A 94 4.00 -17.05 2.75
N PRO A 95 5.36 -16.95 2.76
CA PRO A 95 6.20 -16.67 1.59
C PRO A 95 5.93 -17.55 0.37
N ASN A 96 5.62 -18.82 0.59
CA ASN A 96 5.40 -19.83 -0.44
C ASN A 96 3.94 -19.89 -0.94
N SER A 97 3.05 -19.10 -0.34
CA SER A 97 1.65 -19.07 -0.76
C SER A 97 1.52 -18.42 -2.13
N LYS A 98 0.84 -19.10 -3.06
CA LYS A 98 0.43 -18.52 -4.35
C LYS A 98 -0.37 -17.23 -4.19
N ARG A 99 -1.03 -17.03 -3.04
CA ARG A 99 -1.84 -15.84 -2.71
C ARG A 99 -1.02 -14.64 -2.27
N LEU A 100 0.23 -14.83 -1.84
CA LEU A 100 1.06 -13.75 -1.31
C LEU A 100 1.35 -12.69 -2.39
N THR A 101 1.83 -13.11 -3.56
CA THR A 101 2.21 -12.18 -4.63
C THR A 101 1.04 -11.30 -5.08
N PRO A 102 -0.16 -11.84 -5.40
CA PRO A 102 -1.32 -11.03 -5.74
C PRO A 102 -1.78 -10.12 -4.59
N ALA A 103 -1.80 -10.61 -3.35
CA ALA A 103 -2.23 -9.82 -2.19
C ALA A 103 -1.32 -8.61 -1.95
N VAL A 104 -0.01 -8.81 -2.01
CA VAL A 104 1.00 -7.75 -1.86
C VAL A 104 0.90 -6.76 -3.02
N LEU A 105 0.81 -7.23 -4.27
CA LEU A 105 0.67 -6.35 -5.42
C LEU A 105 -0.60 -5.50 -5.33
N LYS A 106 -1.73 -6.11 -4.94
CA LYS A 106 -2.99 -5.40 -4.72
C LYS A 106 -2.88 -4.38 -3.60
N ALA A 107 -2.25 -4.73 -2.47
CA ALA A 107 -2.02 -3.80 -1.38
C ALA A 107 -1.11 -2.63 -1.80
N TYR A 108 -0.01 -2.93 -2.48
CA TYR A 108 0.91 -1.93 -3.03
C TYR A 108 0.18 -0.95 -3.96
N ILE A 109 -0.58 -1.45 -4.94
CA ILE A 109 -1.36 -0.61 -5.86
C ILE A 109 -2.41 0.21 -5.10
N LYS A 110 -3.12 -0.38 -4.14
CA LYS A 110 -4.12 0.34 -3.33
C LYS A 110 -3.51 1.50 -2.54
N ILE A 111 -2.30 1.33 -1.99
CA ILE A 111 -1.57 2.40 -1.30
C ILE A 111 -1.29 3.56 -2.27
N TRP A 112 -0.90 3.27 -3.51
CA TRP A 112 -0.71 4.35 -4.50
C TRP A 112 -2.03 5.03 -4.88
N ARG A 113 -3.12 4.26 -5.01
CA ARG A 113 -4.45 4.81 -5.31
C ARG A 113 -4.96 5.73 -4.20
N ILE A 114 -4.67 5.44 -2.92
CA ILE A 114 -5.09 6.32 -1.84
C ILE A 114 -4.30 7.65 -1.84
N GLU A 115 -3.00 7.59 -2.12
CA GLU A 115 -2.17 8.82 -2.28
C GLU A 115 -2.66 9.66 -3.47
N GLU A 116 -3.03 9.00 -4.58
CA GLU A 116 -3.60 9.66 -5.75
C GLU A 116 -4.96 10.30 -5.46
N TYR A 117 -5.84 9.62 -4.70
CA TYR A 117 -7.11 10.18 -4.22
C TYR A 117 -6.88 11.49 -3.46
N PHE A 118 -5.94 11.51 -2.50
CA PHE A 118 -5.65 12.72 -1.74
C PHE A 118 -5.07 13.83 -2.62
N ARG A 119 -4.18 13.50 -3.57
CA ARG A 119 -3.64 14.46 -4.54
C ARG A 119 -4.73 15.05 -5.42
N PHE A 120 -5.63 14.21 -5.95
CA PHE A 120 -6.76 14.63 -6.77
C PHE A 120 -7.69 15.57 -6.00
N LYS A 121 -8.04 15.21 -4.76
CA LYS A 121 -8.85 16.05 -3.87
C LYS A 121 -8.24 17.44 -3.67
N LYS A 122 -6.94 17.51 -3.38
CA LYS A 122 -6.20 18.77 -3.18
C LYS A 122 -6.12 19.61 -4.44
N GLN A 123 -5.71 19.02 -5.56
CA GLN A 123 -5.41 19.77 -6.80
C GLN A 123 -6.65 20.12 -7.61
N LYS A 124 -7.63 19.21 -7.73
CA LYS A 124 -8.80 19.41 -8.62
C LYS A 124 -9.95 20.14 -7.95
N PHE A 125 -10.08 20.03 -6.64
CA PHE A 125 -11.11 20.72 -5.88
C PHE A 125 -10.56 21.84 -5.00
N ASP A 126 -9.29 22.19 -5.21
CA ASP A 126 -8.60 23.26 -4.49
C ASP A 126 -8.79 23.16 -2.96
N PHE A 127 -8.77 21.93 -2.45
CA PHE A 127 -9.15 21.63 -1.08
C PHE A 127 -8.15 22.15 -0.03
N GLU A 128 -7.01 22.70 -0.46
CA GLU A 128 -6.07 23.38 0.43
C GLU A 128 -6.40 24.88 0.61
N ASN A 129 -7.28 25.44 -0.22
CA ASN A 129 -7.61 26.87 -0.23
C ASN A 129 -9.09 27.18 0.10
N PHE A 130 -9.80 26.29 0.80
CA PHE A 130 -11.18 26.58 1.22
C PHE A 130 -11.20 27.70 2.28
N ARG A 131 -12.18 28.61 2.18
CA ARG A 131 -12.31 29.77 3.10
C ARG A 131 -13.10 29.47 4.38
N VAL A 132 -13.56 28.25 4.54
CA VAL A 132 -14.34 27.81 5.70
C VAL A 132 -13.47 27.80 6.95
N ARG A 133 -13.81 28.60 7.97
CA ARG A 133 -13.00 28.78 9.19
C ARG A 133 -13.39 27.89 10.37
N SER A 134 -14.53 27.21 10.32
CA SER A 134 -15.01 26.37 11.42
C SER A 134 -14.69 24.89 11.20
N LEU A 135 -14.07 24.24 12.19
CA LEU A 135 -13.70 22.82 12.12
C LEU A 135 -14.89 21.91 11.78
N LYS A 136 -16.07 22.16 12.36
CA LYS A 136 -17.29 21.38 12.05
C LYS A 136 -17.67 21.51 10.59
N LYS A 137 -17.65 22.73 10.05
CA LYS A 137 -17.97 23.00 8.65
C LYS A 137 -16.92 22.41 7.70
N ILE A 138 -15.64 22.43 8.07
CA ILE A 138 -14.55 21.79 7.31
C ILE A 138 -14.77 20.27 7.22
N ARG A 139 -15.08 19.61 8.34
CA ARG A 139 -15.35 18.15 8.36
C ARG A 139 -16.55 17.78 7.50
N ASN A 140 -17.63 18.58 7.55
CA ASN A 140 -18.80 18.36 6.71
C ASN A 140 -18.47 18.52 5.22
N LEU A 141 -17.71 19.56 4.85
CA LEU A 141 -17.25 19.76 3.48
C LEU A 141 -16.36 18.59 3.01
N ASP A 142 -15.42 18.16 3.85
CA ASP A 142 -14.53 17.03 3.58
C ASP A 142 -15.31 15.74 3.29
N LEU A 143 -16.36 15.48 4.07
CA LEU A 143 -17.24 14.32 3.92
C LEU A 143 -18.01 14.36 2.59
N ILE A 144 -18.68 15.49 2.31
CA ILE A 144 -19.47 15.67 1.07
C ILE A 144 -18.56 15.50 -0.14
N LEU A 145 -17.39 16.15 -0.13
CA LEU A 145 -16.41 16.03 -1.21
C LEU A 145 -15.92 14.59 -1.38
N SER A 146 -15.68 13.87 -0.29
CA SER A 146 -15.27 12.46 -0.33
C SER A 146 -16.34 11.57 -0.97
N ILE A 147 -17.61 11.80 -0.65
CA ILE A 147 -18.75 11.08 -1.24
C ILE A 147 -18.83 11.37 -2.75
N ILE A 148 -18.73 12.64 -3.16
CA ILE A 148 -18.75 13.05 -4.57
C ILE A 148 -17.62 12.40 -5.35
N ILE A 149 -16.39 12.42 -4.83
CA ILE A 149 -15.24 11.76 -5.47
C ILE A 149 -15.47 10.25 -5.59
N GLY A 150 -16.09 9.63 -4.58
CA GLY A 150 -16.51 8.23 -4.62
C GLY A 150 -17.46 7.93 -5.78
N PHE A 151 -18.52 8.74 -5.93
CA PHE A 151 -19.45 8.63 -7.05
C PHE A 151 -18.77 8.85 -8.41
N LEU A 152 -17.91 9.86 -8.54
CA LEU A 152 -17.14 10.10 -9.76
C LEU A 152 -16.27 8.89 -10.14
N ALA A 153 -15.64 8.25 -9.16
CA ALA A 153 -14.84 7.04 -9.38
C ALA A 153 -15.70 5.85 -9.84
N LEU A 154 -16.90 5.69 -9.28
CA LEU A 154 -17.85 4.65 -9.70
C LEU A 154 -18.30 4.86 -11.16
N PHE A 155 -18.72 6.08 -11.50
CA PHE A 155 -19.14 6.42 -12.87
C PHE A 155 -17.99 6.31 -13.89
N SER A 156 -16.77 6.69 -13.51
CA SER A 156 -15.59 6.54 -14.37
C SER A 156 -15.28 5.07 -14.66
N ASN A 157 -15.40 4.18 -13.68
CA ASN A 157 -15.19 2.74 -13.88
C ASN A 157 -16.26 2.10 -14.77
N GLN A 158 -17.51 2.54 -14.68
CA GLN A 158 -18.59 2.04 -15.56
C GLN A 158 -18.32 2.38 -17.02
N LYS A 159 -17.89 3.61 -17.34
CA LYS A 159 -17.55 4.00 -18.72
C LYS A 159 -16.40 3.18 -19.33
N VAL A 160 -15.43 2.77 -18.51
CA VAL A 160 -14.33 1.89 -18.93
C VAL A 160 -14.81 0.46 -19.18
N THR A 161 -15.81 -0.01 -18.44
CA THR A 161 -16.35 -1.36 -18.61
C THR A 161 -17.23 -1.46 -19.87
N SER A 162 -18.00 -0.41 -20.18
CA SER A 162 -18.81 -0.30 -21.41
C SER A 162 -17.96 -0.22 -22.69
N SER A 163 -16.78 0.41 -22.65
CA SER A 163 -15.90 0.51 -23.82
C SER A 163 -15.06 -0.75 -24.09
N ILE A 164 -14.99 -1.68 -23.12
CA ILE A 164 -14.36 -2.99 -23.28
C ILE A 164 -15.35 -4.03 -23.82
N LEU A 165 -16.67 -3.84 -23.60
CA LEU A 165 -17.74 -4.70 -24.11
C LEU A 165 -18.17 -4.36 -25.56
N CYS A 166 -17.78 -3.21 -26.08
CA CYS A 166 -17.88 -2.88 -27.50
C CYS A 166 -16.49 -3.00 -28.16
N LYS A 167 -15.96 -4.22 -28.22
CA LYS A 167 -14.89 -4.62 -29.15
C LYS A 167 -14.81 -6.13 -29.28
#